data_AF-A0A926U3W8-F1
#
_entry.id   AF-A0A926U3W8-F1
#
_cell.length_a   1.000
_cell.length_b   1.000
_cell.length_c   1.000
_cell.angle_alpha   90.00
_cell.angle_beta   90.00
_cell.angle_gamma   90.00
#
_symmetry.space_group_name_H-M   'P 1'
#
loop_
_entity.id
_entity.type
_entity.pdbx_description
1 polymer ?
#
loop_
_entity_poly.entity_id
_entity_poly.type
_entity_poly.pdbx_seq_one_letter_code
_entity_poly.pdbx_strand_id
1 'polypeptide(L)' 'MPGRRPHTLSLTATERTALEQLVKRPSTTQQLAQRGRIILKADDGKNHAQIARELNISLDMARL' A
#
# COMPACT_ATOMS: atom_id res chain seq x y z
N MET A 1 24.37 2.87 8.11
CA MET A 1 23.77 3.93 7.26
C MET A 1 22.50 4.40 7.94
N PRO A 2 22.24 5.71 8.12
CA PRO A 2 20.98 6.16 8.68
C PRO A 2 19.88 5.85 7.66
N GLY A 3 19.04 4.87 7.99
CA GLY A 3 17.94 4.45 7.13
C GLY A 3 17.01 5.62 6.86
N ARG A 4 16.78 5.90 5.58
CA ARG A 4 15.77 6.86 5.12
C ARG A 4 14.46 6.51 5.82
N ARG A 5 14.02 7.34 6.77
CA ARG A 5 12.75 7.12 7.47
C ARG A 5 11.67 7.09 6.39
N PRO A 6 10.86 6.02 6.30
CA PRO A 6 9.79 5.96 5.33
C PRO A 6 8.91 7.20 5.57
N HIS A 7 8.61 7.93 4.50
CA HIS A 7 7.66 9.02 4.57
C HIS A 7 6.35 8.40 5.05
N THR A 8 5.85 8.82 6.20
CA THR A 8 4.61 8.30 6.76
C THR A 8 3.47 8.77 5.87
N LEU A 9 2.94 7.84 5.08
CA LEU A 9 1.72 8.05 4.34
C LEU A 9 0.58 7.98 5.37
N SER A 10 -0.23 9.03 5.45
CA SER A 10 -1.40 9.09 6.33
C SER A 10 -2.60 9.50 5.49
N LEU A 11 -3.49 8.56 5.25
CA LEU A 11 -4.77 8.77 4.60
C LEU A 11 -5.77 9.30 5.61
N THR A 12 -6.64 10.18 5.16
CA THR A 12 -7.87 10.48 5.89
C THR A 12 -8.79 9.25 5.90
N ALA A 13 -9.72 9.18 6.86
CA ALA A 13 -10.68 8.09 6.94
C ALA A 13 -11.50 7.92 5.65
N THR A 14 -11.83 9.04 4.99
CA THR A 14 -12.56 9.05 3.71
C THR A 14 -11.72 8.47 2.58
N GLU A 15 -10.45 8.88 2.46
CA GLU A 15 -9.53 8.34 1.44
C GLU A 15 -9.27 6.85 1.65
N ARG A 16 -9.05 6.43 2.90
CA ARG A 16 -8.87 5.02 3.26
C ARG A 16 -10.08 4.19 2.85
N THR A 17 -11.28 4.66 3.18
CA THR A 17 -12.52 3.96 2.83
C THR A 17 -12.73 3.88 1.32
N ALA A 18 -12.50 4.97 0.59
CA ALA A 18 -12.62 5.00 -0.86
C ALA A 18 -11.62 4.03 -1.52
N LEU A 19 -10.40 3.97 -1.01
CA LEU A 19 -9.35 3.08 -1.50
C LEU A 19 -9.67 1.61 -1.22
N GLU A 20 -10.19 1.30 -0.03
CA GLU A 20 -10.66 -0.06 0.31
C GLU A 20 -11.77 -0.53 -0.64
N GLN A 21 -12.73 0.35 -0.97
CA GLN A 21 -13.78 0.06 -1.93
C GLN A 21 -13.21 -0.16 -3.34
N LEU A 22 -12.26 0.68 -3.76
CA LEU A 22 -11.61 0.57 -5.07
C LEU A 22 -10.89 -0.78 -5.23
N VAL A 23 -10.17 -1.21 -4.19
CA VAL A 23 -9.41 -2.49 -4.18
C VAL A 23 -10.34 -3.71 -4.21
N LYS A 24 -11.53 -3.62 -3.61
CA LYS A 24 -12.52 -4.71 -3.56
C LYS A 24 -13.38 -4.79 -4.83
N ARG A 25 -13.42 -3.74 -5.64
CA ARG A 25 -14.28 -3.68 -6.82
C ARG A 25 -13.79 -4.64 -7.92
N PRO A 26 -14.66 -5.52 -8.46
CA PRO A 26 -14.26 -6.55 -9.43
C PRO A 26 -13.84 -5.98 -10.80
N SER A 27 -14.28 -4.76 -11.13
CA SER A 27 -13.87 -4.07 -12.37
C SER A 27 -12.51 -3.38 -12.27
N THR A 28 -11.87 -3.37 -11.09
CA THR A 28 -10.55 -2.77 -10.91
C THR A 28 -9.47 -3.69 -11.45
N THR A 29 -8.55 -3.16 -12.27
CA THR A 29 -7.44 -3.95 -12.79
C THR A 29 -6.58 -4.49 -11.64
N GLN A 30 -6.04 -5.69 -11.81
CA GLN A 30 -5.26 -6.36 -10.76
C GLN A 30 -4.09 -5.49 -10.28
N GLN A 31 -3.42 -4.78 -11.20
CA GLN A 31 -2.31 -3.87 -10.86
C GLN A 31 -2.76 -2.70 -9.99
N LEU A 32 -3.92 -2.09 -10.28
CA LEU A 32 -4.46 -0.98 -9.49
C LEU A 32 -4.93 -1.46 -8.11
N ALA A 33 -5.57 -2.62 -8.05
CA ALA A 33 -5.94 -3.25 -6.78
C ALA A 33 -4.69 -3.57 -5.94
N GLN A 34 -3.61 -4.07 -6.55
CA GLN A 34 -2.35 -4.35 -5.87
C GLN A 34 -1.70 -3.07 -5.33
N ARG A 35 -1.67 -1.99 -6.13
CA ARG A 35 -1.18 -0.67 -5.70
C ARG A 35 -2.01 -0.12 -4.54
N GLY A 36 -3.34 -0.24 -4.59
CA GLY A 36 -4.20 0.19 -3.48
C GLY A 36 -3.93 -0.59 -2.20
N ARG A 37 -3.68 -1.90 -2.27
CA ARG A 37 -3.27 -2.71 -1.10
C ARG A 37 -1.95 -2.24 -0.50
N ILE A 38 -0.97 -1.89 -1.33
CA ILE A 38 0.33 -1.36 -0.86
C ILE A 38 0.11 -0.06 -0.09
N ILE A 39 -0.68 0.87 -0.65
CA ILE A 39 -0.97 2.17 -0.02
C ILE A 39 -1.69 1.97 1.32
N LEU A 40 -2.70 1.09 1.40
CA LEU A 40 -3.40 0.78 2.66
C LEU A 40 -2.45 0.23 3.73
N LYS A 41 -1.51 -0.63 3.35
CA LYS A 41 -0.52 -1.17 4.30
C LYS A 41 0.53 -0.12 4.71
N ALA A 42 0.88 0.80 3.82
CA ALA A 42 1.75 1.92 4.14
C ALA A 42 1.07 2.91 5.11
N ASP A 43 -0.23 3.14 4.94
CA ASP A 43 -1.07 3.91 5.88
C ASP A 43 -1.13 3.26 7.28
N ASP A 44 -1.11 1.92 7.35
CA ASP A 44 -0.94 1.18 8.62
C ASP A 44 0.47 1.33 9.25
N GLY A 45 1.35 2.15 8.67
CA GLY A 45 2.70 2.41 9.19
C GLY A 45 3.75 1.37 8.81
N LYS A 46 3.45 0.46 7.89
CA LYS A 46 4.39 -0.59 7.46
C LYS A 46 5.40 -0.05 6.47
N ASN A 47 6.64 -0.49 6.58
CA ASN A 47 7.68 -0.20 5.59
C ASN A 47 7.55 -1.11 4.35
N HIS A 48 8.17 -0.72 3.24
CA HIS A 48 8.12 -1.46 1.98
C HIS A 48 8.53 -2.93 2.10
N ALA A 49 9.47 -3.27 2.99
CA ALA A 49 9.90 -4.66 3.19
C ALA A 49 8.84 -5.50 3.92
N GLN A 50 8.14 -4.93 4.90
CA GLN A 50 7.01 -5.57 5.56
C GLN A 50 5.85 -5.77 4.56
N ILE A 51 5.54 -4.74 3.77
CA ILE A 51 4.48 -4.80 2.75
C ILE A 51 4.79 -5.87 1.70
N ALA A 52 6.03 -5.92 1.19
CA ALA A 52 6.47 -6.90 0.22
C ALA A 52 6.26 -8.34 0.73
N ARG A 53 6.60 -8.60 2.00
CA ARG A 53 6.39 -9.90 2.65
C ARG A 53 4.91 -10.22 2.84
N GLU A 54 4.11 -9.28 3.32
CA GLU A 54 2.67 -9.50 3.55
C GLU A 54 1.89 -9.73 2.25
N LEU A 55 2.25 -9.03 1.18
CA LEU A 55 1.58 -9.14 -0.11
C LEU A 55 2.23 -10.17 -1.06
N ASN A 56 3.31 -10.84 -0.61
CA ASN A 56 4.12 -11.77 -1.41
C ASN A 56 4.54 -11.19 -2.78
N ILE A 57 5.06 -9.95 -2.78
CA ILE A 57 5.54 -9.24 -3.96
C ILE A 57 7.01 -8.86 -3.81
N SER A 58 7.64 -8.44 -4.91
CA SER A 58 9.00 -7.91 -4.86
C SER A 58 9.07 -6.60 -4.07
N LEU A 59 10.22 -6.32 -3.47
CA LEU A 59 10.47 -5.03 -2.81
C LEU A 59 10.29 -3.86 -3.77
N ASP A 60 10.64 -4.05 -5.03
CA ASP A 60 10.48 -3.05 -6.08
C ASP A 60 9.00 -2.72 -6.35
N MET A 61 8.13 -3.74 -6.38
CA MET A 61 6.69 -3.52 -6.47
C MET A 61 6.11 -2.82 -5.24
N ALA A 62 6.65 -3.09 -4.05
CA ALA A 62 6.17 -2.50 -2.80
C ALA A 62 6.61 -1.05 -2.57
N ARG A 63 7.52 -0.51 -3.39
CA ARG A 63 7.92 0.89 -3.32
C ARG A 63 6.83 1.78 -3.92
N LEU A 64 6.44 2.79 -3.14
CA LEU A 64 5.61 3.91 -3.56
C LEU A 64 6.46 5.01 -4.21
#